data_AF-A0A813DLX1-F1
#
_entry.id   AF-A0A813DLX1-F1
#
_cell.length_a   1.000
_cell.length_b   1.000
_cell.length_c   1.000
_cell.angle_alpha   90.00
_cell.angle_beta   90.00
_cell.angle_gamma   90.00
#
_symmetry.space_group_name_H-M   'P 1'
#
loop_
_entity.id
_entity.type
_entity.pdbx_description
1 polymer ?
#
loop_
_entity_poly.entity_id
_entity_poly.type
_entity_poly.pdbx_seq_one_letter_code
_entity_poly.pdbx_strand_id
1 'polypeptide(L)'
;MAQHGDRFMRLMHSAEVNSIGQVELLTKEECVKLQIPWDLVSGVQKRIKIWKLEMTDDAEMALEKGEAHYQLDAEVQMSVVAEKLQALAYQNQNSASGSTTPVTGGGGNSIMHVNADAMQTARLDRLEELMSFMQQQNERFQAEMLSMAREGAAAGPRQVEMALAQAIRHQEQAVEGGLKQRLDELIYMAQNRLEATADTVSNSLRSQTTAFQASIDRQMEASAMQQRDAEGGLAAEFNKAIQDLGREMQASSAKAENQQGMLLRKQEDSERTISRKIEELVVKIGDRSDRMAEHLRGSLQADMTTMMSRTDIIIENVREGAHGNKESVADLRRIAMQVLENVNGTQEVARNNSSRLMELRGALDASMDRIASNGLPSGSDHLQAPLMQNQYQNQSDSASQHSLLSMGQANFGGSSQGAQGNFDRSPGYHRNPIVKPQDRSKYGLQTMGS
;
A
#
# COMPACT_ATOMS: atom_id res chain seq x y z
N MET A 1 13.73 -3.67 -16.57
CA MET A 1 12.99 -3.52 -15.30
C MET A 1 12.06 -4.70 -15.03
N ALA A 2 11.24 -5.16 -15.99
CA ALA A 2 10.28 -6.27 -15.78
C ALA A 2 10.91 -7.62 -15.34
N GLN A 3 12.08 -7.99 -15.87
CA GLN A 3 12.72 -9.28 -15.57
C GLN A 3 13.14 -9.48 -14.10
N HIS A 4 13.39 -8.39 -13.36
CA HIS A 4 13.78 -8.49 -11.96
C HIS A 4 12.57 -8.74 -11.04
N GLY A 5 11.37 -8.30 -11.45
CA GLY A 5 10.12 -8.55 -10.72
C GLY A 5 9.75 -10.04 -10.69
N ASP A 6 9.82 -10.72 -11.85
CA ASP A 6 9.45 -12.14 -11.94
C ASP A 6 10.38 -13.07 -11.14
N ARG A 7 11.66 -12.69 -11.02
CA ARG A 7 12.63 -13.44 -10.21
C ARG A 7 12.34 -13.28 -8.72
N PHE A 8 11.97 -12.07 -8.29
CA PHE A 8 11.57 -11.79 -6.92
C PHE A 8 10.26 -12.51 -6.57
N MET A 9 9.24 -12.45 -7.43
CA MET A 9 7.97 -13.16 -7.21
C MET A 9 8.15 -14.69 -7.11
N ARG A 10 9.04 -15.27 -7.92
CA ARG A 10 9.41 -16.70 -7.80
C ARG A 10 10.09 -17.03 -6.48
N LEU A 11 10.97 -16.15 -5.99
CA LEU A 11 11.61 -16.29 -4.67
C LEU A 11 10.58 -16.25 -3.53
N MET A 12 9.63 -15.32 -3.59
CA MET A 12 8.55 -15.21 -2.61
C MET A 12 7.66 -16.45 -2.62
N HIS A 13 7.28 -16.93 -3.80
CA HIS A 13 6.48 -18.15 -3.95
C HIS A 13 7.22 -19.41 -3.48
N SER A 14 8.53 -19.51 -3.72
CA SER A 14 9.34 -20.64 -3.21
C SER A 14 9.49 -20.64 -1.70
N ALA A 15 9.34 -19.47 -1.06
CA ALA A 15 9.34 -19.31 0.38
C ALA A 15 7.92 -19.38 1.00
N GLU A 16 6.92 -19.77 0.21
CA GLU A 16 5.50 -19.87 0.60
C GLU A 16 4.89 -18.53 1.07
N VAL A 17 5.48 -17.40 0.66
CA VAL A 17 4.97 -16.06 0.94
C VAL A 17 4.02 -15.65 -0.18
N ASN A 18 2.74 -15.97 0.01
CA ASN A 18 1.71 -15.91 -1.04
C ASN A 18 0.78 -14.70 -0.90
N SER A 19 0.89 -13.93 0.19
CA SER A 19 0.01 -12.79 0.46
C SER A 19 0.77 -11.54 0.87
N ILE A 20 0.21 -10.38 0.52
CA ILE A 20 0.75 -9.06 0.88
C ILE A 20 0.88 -8.92 2.40
N GLY A 21 -0.07 -9.42 3.17
CA GLY A 21 -0.03 -9.37 4.63
C GLY A 21 1.16 -10.15 5.22
N GLN A 22 1.54 -11.28 4.62
CA GLN A 22 2.75 -12.01 5.03
C GLN A 22 4.02 -11.20 4.70
N VAL A 23 4.06 -10.53 3.55
CA VAL A 23 5.20 -9.65 3.18
C VAL A 23 5.37 -8.51 4.19
N GLU A 24 4.28 -7.95 4.71
CA GLU A 24 4.32 -6.88 5.71
C GLU A 24 4.84 -7.33 7.07
N LEU A 25 4.63 -8.59 7.43
CA LEU A 25 5.03 -9.16 8.72
C LEU A 25 6.43 -9.76 8.72
N LEU A 26 7.02 -10.01 7.54
CA LEU A 26 8.36 -10.57 7.41
C LEU A 26 9.40 -9.71 8.14
N THR A 27 10.09 -10.32 9.09
CA THR A 27 11.24 -9.70 9.76
C THR A 27 12.56 -10.01 9.05
N LYS A 28 13.61 -9.27 9.39
CA LYS A 28 14.94 -9.49 8.81
C LYS A 28 15.45 -10.91 9.11
N GLU A 29 15.17 -11.41 10.29
CA GLU A 29 15.57 -12.74 10.75
C GLU A 29 14.84 -13.85 9.98
N GLU A 30 13.57 -13.66 9.69
CA GLU A 30 12.77 -14.58 8.86
C GLU A 30 13.26 -14.59 7.42
N CYS A 31 13.58 -13.42 6.86
CA CYS A 31 14.17 -13.32 5.53
C CYS A 31 15.51 -14.05 5.41
N VAL A 32 16.36 -14.01 6.46
CA VAL A 32 17.60 -14.79 6.50
C VAL A 32 17.31 -16.30 6.51
N LYS A 33 16.32 -16.75 7.29
CA LYS A 33 15.91 -18.17 7.33
C LYS A 33 15.35 -18.65 5.98
N LEU A 34 14.57 -17.81 5.32
CA LEU A 34 13.93 -18.08 4.03
C LEU A 34 14.85 -17.80 2.83
N GLN A 35 16.09 -17.34 3.07
CA GLN A 35 17.07 -16.95 2.04
C GLN A 35 16.55 -15.87 1.07
N ILE A 36 15.71 -14.96 1.55
CA ILE A 36 15.17 -13.84 0.77
C ILE A 36 16.01 -12.58 1.06
N PRO A 37 16.43 -11.81 0.04
CA PRO A 37 17.15 -10.55 0.26
C PRO A 37 16.29 -9.53 1.02
N TRP A 38 16.71 -9.16 2.24
CA TRP A 38 15.99 -8.21 3.11
C TRP A 38 15.76 -6.85 2.45
N ASP A 39 16.73 -6.35 1.67
CA ASP A 39 16.62 -5.03 1.04
C ASP A 39 15.43 -4.94 0.09
N LEU A 40 15.15 -6.02 -0.65
CA LEU A 40 13.98 -6.10 -1.55
C LEU A 40 12.67 -6.16 -0.77
N VAL A 41 12.60 -7.00 0.27
CA VAL A 41 11.41 -7.10 1.13
C VAL A 41 11.13 -5.76 1.81
N SER A 42 12.15 -5.09 2.35
CA SER A 42 12.02 -3.78 2.99
C SER A 42 11.57 -2.68 2.01
N GLY A 43 12.02 -2.74 0.75
CA GLY A 43 11.56 -1.84 -0.30
C GLY A 43 10.08 -2.04 -0.64
N VAL A 44 9.65 -3.30 -0.73
CA VAL A 44 8.25 -3.66 -0.97
C VAL A 44 7.37 -3.27 0.21
N GLN A 45 7.77 -3.53 1.45
CA GLN A 45 7.08 -3.09 2.66
C GLN A 45 6.89 -1.57 2.70
N LYS A 46 7.94 -0.80 2.37
CA LYS A 46 7.84 0.67 2.25
C LYS A 46 6.85 1.07 1.18
N ARG A 47 6.86 0.42 0.00
CA ARG A 47 5.93 0.74 -1.08
C ARG A 47 4.48 0.37 -0.73
N ILE A 48 4.24 -0.74 -0.04
CA ILE A 48 2.90 -1.11 0.46
C ILE A 48 2.43 -0.07 1.47
N LYS A 49 3.29 0.37 2.39
CA LYS A 49 2.94 1.42 3.36
C LYS A 49 2.58 2.74 2.68
N ILE A 50 3.35 3.15 1.68
CA ILE A 50 3.04 4.34 0.88
C ILE A 50 1.73 4.14 0.12
N TRP A 51 1.53 2.99 -0.52
CA TRP A 51 0.31 2.69 -1.25
C TRP A 51 -0.93 2.68 -0.33
N LYS A 52 -0.81 2.17 0.89
CA LYS A 52 -1.86 2.28 1.91
C LYS A 52 -2.14 3.74 2.28
N LEU A 53 -1.12 4.59 2.38
CA LEU A 53 -1.30 6.03 2.60
C LEU A 53 -1.88 6.75 1.37
N GLU A 54 -1.54 6.31 0.15
CA GLU A 54 -2.09 6.85 -1.10
C GLU A 54 -3.57 6.42 -1.30
N MET A 55 -3.94 5.21 -0.87
CA MET A 55 -5.29 4.66 -0.98
C MET A 55 -6.20 5.02 0.19
N THR A 56 -5.63 5.28 1.36
CA THR A 56 -6.38 5.90 2.45
C THR A 56 -6.51 7.35 2.05
N ASP A 57 -7.56 7.66 1.30
CA ASP A 57 -7.80 9.01 0.82
C ASP A 57 -8.04 9.88 2.06
N ASP A 58 -7.01 10.64 2.46
CA ASP A 58 -7.11 11.58 3.58
C ASP A 58 -8.26 12.58 3.34
N ALA A 59 -8.69 12.76 2.08
CA ALA A 59 -9.88 13.52 1.72
C ALA A 59 -11.19 12.82 2.13
N GLU A 60 -11.29 11.50 2.02
CA GLU A 60 -12.50 10.73 2.41
C GLU A 60 -12.63 10.67 3.93
N MET A 61 -11.52 10.46 4.65
CA MET A 61 -11.52 10.53 6.12
C MET A 61 -11.81 11.95 6.65
N ALA A 62 -11.31 12.98 5.96
CA ALA A 62 -11.63 14.37 6.30
C ALA A 62 -13.09 14.71 5.97
N LEU A 63 -13.65 14.12 4.90
CA LEU A 63 -15.08 14.21 4.55
C LEU A 63 -15.96 13.55 5.60
N GLU A 64 -15.70 12.30 6.00
CA GLU A 64 -16.47 11.62 7.06
C GLU A 64 -16.42 12.39 8.38
N LYS A 65 -15.24 12.93 8.74
CA LYS A 65 -15.07 13.72 9.96
C LYS A 65 -15.74 15.09 9.86
N GLY A 66 -15.85 15.64 8.67
CA GLY A 66 -16.62 16.85 8.37
C GLY A 66 -18.14 16.59 8.38
N GLU A 67 -18.59 15.47 7.84
CA GLU A 67 -20.01 15.06 7.82
C GLU A 67 -20.54 14.77 9.23
N ALA A 68 -19.71 14.18 10.11
CA ALA A 68 -20.03 14.03 11.53
C ALA A 68 -20.33 15.38 12.22
N HIS A 69 -19.74 16.48 11.75
CA HIS A 69 -20.03 17.81 12.27
C HIS A 69 -21.38 18.38 11.80
N TYR A 70 -21.89 17.97 10.63
CA TYR A 70 -23.20 18.41 10.14
C TYR A 70 -24.37 17.57 10.66
N GLN A 71 -24.12 16.32 11.09
CA GLN A 71 -25.18 15.48 11.66
C GLN A 71 -25.66 15.95 13.05
N LEU A 72 -24.77 16.56 13.85
CA LEU A 72 -25.14 17.08 15.18
C LEU A 72 -26.07 18.30 15.09
N ASP A 73 -25.92 19.16 14.09
CA ASP A 73 -26.78 20.34 13.93
C ASP A 73 -28.16 20.00 13.34
N ALA A 74 -28.28 18.93 12.55
CA ALA A 74 -29.56 18.48 12.02
C ALA A 74 -30.47 17.89 13.12
N GLU A 75 -29.91 17.14 14.07
CA GLU A 75 -30.64 16.58 15.21
C GLU A 75 -31.00 17.65 16.24
N VAL A 76 -30.10 18.60 16.51
CA VAL A 76 -30.38 19.74 17.40
C VAL A 76 -31.37 20.73 16.77
N GLN A 77 -31.33 20.94 15.45
CA GLN A 77 -32.37 21.74 14.78
C GLN A 77 -33.72 21.02 14.80
N MET A 78 -33.77 19.70 14.61
CA MET A 78 -35.01 18.94 14.77
C MET A 78 -35.52 18.94 16.21
N SER A 79 -34.65 18.84 17.21
CA SER A 79 -35.06 18.89 18.62
C SER A 79 -35.58 20.27 19.03
N VAL A 80 -34.97 21.36 18.53
CA VAL A 80 -35.43 22.74 18.78
C VAL A 80 -36.74 23.02 18.04
N VAL A 81 -36.94 22.47 16.84
CA VAL A 81 -38.21 22.58 16.11
C VAL A 81 -39.31 21.74 16.79
N ALA A 82 -38.99 20.54 17.26
CA ALA A 82 -39.91 19.69 18.02
C ALA A 82 -40.27 20.30 19.38
N GLU A 83 -39.31 20.88 20.10
CA GLU A 83 -39.53 21.55 21.37
C GLU A 83 -40.34 22.84 21.19
N LYS A 84 -40.10 23.62 20.12
CA LYS A 84 -40.95 24.77 19.78
C LYS A 84 -42.38 24.35 19.41
N LEU A 85 -42.56 23.25 18.68
CA LEU A 85 -43.89 22.71 18.37
C LEU A 85 -44.61 22.20 19.63
N GLN A 86 -43.89 21.59 20.55
CA GLN A 86 -44.43 21.11 21.82
C GLN A 86 -44.74 22.28 22.79
N ALA A 87 -43.92 23.33 22.81
CA ALA A 87 -44.17 24.55 23.57
C ALA A 87 -45.39 25.32 23.03
N LEU A 88 -45.57 25.38 21.70
CA LEU A 88 -46.77 25.94 21.08
C LEU A 88 -48.03 25.13 21.42
N ALA A 89 -47.92 23.80 21.52
CA ALA A 89 -49.02 22.95 21.95
C ALA A 89 -49.42 23.18 23.43
N TYR A 90 -48.45 23.43 24.32
CA TYR A 90 -48.71 23.75 25.73
C TYR A 90 -49.22 25.18 25.95
N GLN A 91 -48.73 26.16 25.18
CA GLN A 91 -49.18 27.55 25.29
C GLN A 91 -50.63 27.73 24.82
N ASN A 92 -51.14 26.80 24.00
CA ASN A 92 -52.54 26.79 23.56
C ASN A 92 -53.49 26.13 24.57
N GLN A 93 -52.99 25.48 25.63
CA GLN A 93 -53.82 24.86 26.67
C GLN A 93 -54.07 25.74 27.92
N ASN A 94 -53.27 26.80 28.14
CA ASN A 94 -53.39 27.63 29.34
C ASN A 94 -54.18 28.95 29.17
N SER A 95 -54.78 29.20 28.00
CA SER A 95 -55.50 30.46 27.72
C SER A 95 -57.04 30.35 27.81
N ALA A 96 -57.60 29.25 28.31
CA ALA A 96 -59.04 29.04 28.36
C ALA A 96 -59.54 28.70 29.77
N SER A 97 -59.37 29.63 30.72
CA SER A 97 -60.12 29.62 31.98
C SER A 97 -60.65 31.01 32.28
N GLY A 98 -61.88 31.26 31.83
CA GLY A 98 -62.66 32.40 32.27
C GLY A 98 -63.56 32.95 31.19
N SER A 99 -64.77 32.41 31.06
CA SER A 99 -66.00 33.19 30.97
C SER A 99 -67.17 32.30 30.56
N THR A 100 -68.28 32.52 31.24
CA THR A 100 -69.50 31.74 31.30
C THR A 100 -70.53 32.17 30.26
N THR A 101 -71.29 31.17 29.76
CA THR A 101 -72.68 31.23 29.20
C THR A 101 -72.85 31.55 27.69
N PRO A 102 -74.00 31.23 27.05
CA PRO A 102 -74.24 29.90 26.46
C PRO A 102 -74.92 29.98 25.07
N VAL A 103 -74.34 29.43 24.00
CA VAL A 103 -75.09 29.27 22.73
C VAL A 103 -74.66 28.00 21.98
N THR A 104 -75.53 27.00 22.07
CA THR A 104 -76.03 26.15 20.98
C THR A 104 -75.31 26.21 19.62
N GLY A 105 -74.71 25.09 19.19
CA GLY A 105 -74.68 24.70 17.77
C GLY A 105 -73.36 24.17 17.19
N GLY A 106 -73.39 22.90 16.73
CA GLY A 106 -72.53 22.31 15.68
C GLY A 106 -71.07 22.03 16.08
N GLY A 107 -70.51 20.82 15.99
CA GLY A 107 -70.75 19.75 15.02
C GLY A 107 -69.47 19.57 14.19
N GLY A 108 -68.79 18.42 14.35
CA GLY A 108 -67.81 17.91 13.38
C GLY A 108 -66.35 17.88 13.84
N ASN A 109 -65.89 16.73 14.34
CA ASN A 109 -64.92 15.91 13.60
C ASN A 109 -64.57 14.63 14.37
N SER A 110 -65.20 13.53 13.97
CA SER A 110 -64.81 12.15 14.30
C SER A 110 -65.08 11.26 13.09
N ILE A 111 -64.62 11.68 11.90
CA ILE A 111 -64.83 10.96 10.63
C ILE A 111 -63.48 10.78 9.92
N MET A 112 -62.53 10.08 10.56
CA MET A 112 -61.32 9.58 9.89
C MET A 112 -61.00 8.13 10.25
N HIS A 113 -61.64 7.54 11.27
CA HIS A 113 -61.32 6.18 11.73
C HIS A 113 -62.21 5.06 11.16
N VAL A 114 -63.38 5.38 10.58
CA VAL A 114 -64.33 4.35 10.09
C VAL A 114 -64.03 3.87 8.65
N ASN A 115 -63.24 4.62 7.88
CA ASN A 115 -62.93 4.24 6.48
C ASN A 115 -61.74 3.28 6.32
N ALA A 116 -60.87 3.16 7.33
CA ALA A 116 -59.71 2.26 7.26
C ALA A 116 -60.13 0.79 7.40
N ASP A 117 -61.03 0.49 8.34
CA ASP A 117 -61.48 -0.89 8.60
C ASP A 117 -62.33 -1.44 7.46
N ALA A 118 -63.22 -0.64 6.87
CA ALA A 118 -64.03 -1.04 5.72
C ALA A 118 -63.20 -1.31 4.45
N MET A 119 -62.05 -0.63 4.29
CA MET A 119 -61.12 -0.88 3.18
C MET A 119 -60.34 -2.18 3.37
N GLN A 120 -60.03 -2.57 4.60
CA GLN A 120 -59.32 -3.82 4.87
C GLN A 120 -60.23 -5.04 4.68
N THR A 121 -61.50 -4.98 5.10
CA THR A 121 -62.46 -6.08 4.87
C THR A 121 -62.73 -6.30 3.38
N ALA A 122 -62.99 -5.23 2.61
CA ALA A 122 -63.22 -5.37 1.16
C ALA A 122 -61.99 -5.91 0.38
N ARG A 123 -60.78 -5.75 0.93
CA ARG A 123 -59.56 -6.32 0.36
C ARG A 123 -59.42 -7.82 0.63
N LEU A 124 -59.84 -8.27 1.81
CA LEU A 124 -59.79 -9.69 2.19
C LEU A 124 -60.82 -10.51 1.39
N ASP A 125 -62.04 -10.00 1.23
CA ASP A 125 -63.09 -10.67 0.46
C ASP A 125 -62.68 -10.88 -1.02
N ARG A 126 -61.98 -9.90 -1.62
CA ARG A 126 -61.46 -10.02 -3.00
C ARG A 126 -60.32 -11.03 -3.12
N LEU A 127 -59.48 -11.19 -2.09
CA LEU A 127 -58.44 -12.22 -2.09
C LEU A 127 -59.04 -13.62 -1.97
N GLU A 128 -60.12 -13.76 -1.20
CA GLU A 128 -60.86 -15.02 -1.09
C GLU A 128 -61.55 -15.39 -2.41
N GLU A 129 -62.13 -14.42 -3.12
CA GLU A 129 -62.71 -14.64 -4.45
C GLU A 129 -61.63 -15.01 -5.50
N LEU A 130 -60.44 -14.41 -5.42
CA LEU A 130 -59.31 -14.77 -6.29
C LEU A 130 -58.83 -16.20 -6.05
N MET A 131 -58.69 -16.59 -4.77
CA MET A 131 -58.24 -17.92 -4.39
C MET A 131 -59.27 -18.99 -4.77
N SER A 132 -60.58 -18.72 -4.57
CA SER A 132 -61.63 -19.65 -4.98
C SER A 132 -61.69 -19.85 -6.50
N PHE A 133 -61.49 -18.77 -7.28
CA PHE A 133 -61.38 -18.87 -8.74
C PHE A 133 -60.17 -19.70 -9.19
N MET A 134 -59.00 -19.47 -8.59
CA MET A 134 -57.79 -20.25 -8.90
C MET A 134 -57.97 -21.73 -8.54
N GLN A 135 -58.60 -22.01 -7.40
CA GLN A 135 -58.87 -23.37 -6.97
C GLN A 135 -59.85 -24.08 -7.93
N GLN A 136 -60.91 -23.40 -8.36
CA GLN A 136 -61.86 -23.94 -9.33
C GLN A 136 -61.21 -24.20 -10.70
N GLN A 137 -60.30 -23.33 -11.16
CA GLN A 137 -59.54 -23.59 -12.39
C GLN A 137 -58.61 -24.80 -12.25
N ASN A 138 -57.97 -24.96 -11.10
CA ASN A 138 -57.07 -26.09 -10.84
C ASN A 138 -57.85 -27.42 -10.81
N GLU A 139 -59.04 -27.44 -10.20
CA GLU A 139 -59.93 -28.61 -10.19
C GLU A 139 -60.40 -28.98 -11.60
N ARG A 140 -60.74 -28.00 -12.44
CA ARG A 140 -61.11 -28.25 -13.85
C ARG A 140 -59.94 -28.82 -14.66
N PHE A 141 -58.75 -28.26 -14.47
CA PHE A 141 -57.55 -28.75 -15.15
C PHE A 141 -57.21 -30.19 -14.73
N GLN A 142 -57.29 -30.50 -13.43
CA GLN A 142 -57.07 -31.87 -12.95
C GLN A 142 -58.12 -32.84 -13.49
N ALA A 143 -59.39 -32.42 -13.58
CA ALA A 143 -60.45 -33.24 -14.16
C ALA A 143 -60.22 -33.51 -15.67
N GLU A 144 -59.74 -32.52 -16.42
CA GLU A 144 -59.42 -32.63 -17.84
C GLU A 144 -58.16 -33.48 -18.08
N MET A 145 -57.14 -33.37 -17.23
CA MET A 145 -55.99 -34.28 -17.22
C MET A 145 -56.41 -35.73 -16.95
N LEU A 146 -57.33 -35.95 -15.99
CA LEU A 146 -57.84 -37.29 -15.67
C LEU A 146 -58.71 -37.88 -16.79
N SER A 147 -59.49 -37.05 -17.50
CA SER A 147 -60.24 -37.52 -18.67
C SER A 147 -59.31 -37.87 -19.83
N MET A 148 -58.30 -37.04 -20.11
CA MET A 148 -57.28 -37.33 -21.13
C MET A 148 -56.44 -38.57 -20.78
N ALA A 149 -56.11 -38.78 -19.51
CA ALA A 149 -55.40 -39.98 -19.06
C ALA A 149 -56.24 -41.27 -19.22
N ARG A 150 -57.57 -41.17 -19.08
CA ARG A 150 -58.49 -42.29 -19.33
C ARG A 150 -58.65 -42.61 -20.81
N GLU A 151 -58.70 -41.60 -21.69
CA GLU A 151 -58.78 -41.80 -23.14
C GLU A 151 -57.43 -42.21 -23.77
N GLY A 152 -56.30 -41.77 -23.18
CA GLY A 152 -54.94 -42.07 -23.64
C GLY A 152 -54.47 -43.52 -23.44
N ALA A 153 -55.21 -44.36 -22.70
CA ALA A 153 -54.84 -45.77 -22.49
C ALA A 153 -54.90 -46.62 -23.78
N ALA A 154 -55.53 -46.12 -24.85
CA ALA A 154 -55.60 -46.78 -26.17
C ALA A 154 -54.76 -46.09 -27.27
N ALA A 155 -54.20 -44.90 -27.01
CA ALA A 155 -53.47 -44.08 -27.97
C ALA A 155 -52.01 -43.92 -27.51
N GLY A 156 -51.06 -44.33 -28.34
CA GLY A 156 -49.64 -44.40 -27.95
C GLY A 156 -49.05 -43.08 -27.39
N PRO A 157 -47.94 -43.15 -26.64
CA PRO A 157 -47.42 -42.08 -25.79
C PRO A 157 -47.21 -40.73 -26.48
N ARG A 158 -46.94 -40.71 -27.79
CA ARG A 158 -46.78 -39.46 -28.57
C ARG A 158 -48.09 -38.68 -28.77
N GLN A 159 -49.24 -39.34 -28.81
CA GLN A 159 -50.53 -38.66 -28.94
C GLN A 159 -50.93 -38.01 -27.60
N VAL A 160 -50.65 -38.67 -26.49
CA VAL A 160 -50.88 -38.12 -25.14
C VAL A 160 -49.98 -36.90 -24.90
N GLU A 161 -48.72 -36.96 -25.31
CA GLU A 161 -47.78 -35.83 -25.17
C GLU A 161 -48.20 -34.62 -26.02
N MET A 162 -48.67 -34.84 -27.24
CA MET A 162 -49.16 -33.76 -28.10
C MET A 162 -50.47 -33.15 -27.59
N ALA A 163 -51.41 -33.97 -27.09
CA ALA A 163 -52.65 -33.50 -26.48
C ALA A 163 -52.37 -32.72 -25.18
N LEU A 164 -51.45 -33.21 -24.34
CA LEU A 164 -51.02 -32.50 -23.13
C LEU A 164 -50.36 -31.15 -23.46
N ALA A 165 -49.48 -31.11 -24.46
CA ALA A 165 -48.85 -29.87 -24.91
C ALA A 165 -49.84 -28.88 -25.56
N GLN A 166 -50.96 -29.35 -26.10
CA GLN A 166 -52.05 -28.51 -26.59
C GLN A 166 -52.94 -28.01 -25.45
N ALA A 167 -53.27 -28.87 -24.48
CA ALA A 167 -54.04 -28.51 -23.31
C ALA A 167 -53.32 -27.46 -22.43
N ILE A 168 -52.00 -27.63 -22.23
CA ILE A 168 -51.18 -26.64 -21.51
C ILE A 168 -51.22 -25.29 -22.25
N ARG A 169 -51.04 -25.27 -23.58
CA ARG A 169 -51.11 -24.02 -24.35
C ARG A 169 -52.49 -23.37 -24.31
N HIS A 170 -53.56 -24.15 -24.35
CA HIS A 170 -54.92 -23.63 -24.20
C HIS A 170 -55.17 -23.07 -22.80
N GLN A 171 -54.65 -23.73 -21.75
CA GLN A 171 -54.74 -23.24 -20.39
C GLN A 171 -53.94 -21.94 -20.19
N GLU A 172 -52.72 -21.86 -20.74
CA GLU A 172 -51.90 -20.64 -20.71
C GLU A 172 -52.63 -19.47 -21.37
N GLN A 173 -53.22 -19.68 -22.55
CA GLN A 173 -53.99 -18.63 -23.25
C GLN A 173 -55.27 -18.23 -22.49
N ALA A 174 -55.97 -19.19 -21.89
CA ALA A 174 -57.18 -18.91 -21.11
C ALA A 174 -56.86 -18.15 -19.81
N VAL A 175 -55.76 -18.51 -19.13
CA VAL A 175 -55.27 -17.81 -17.94
C VAL A 175 -54.79 -16.41 -18.30
N GLU A 176 -54.06 -16.25 -19.41
CA GLU A 176 -53.58 -14.94 -19.85
C GLU A 176 -54.73 -14.01 -20.25
N GLY A 177 -55.73 -14.53 -20.98
CA GLY A 177 -56.93 -13.77 -21.35
C GLY A 177 -57.75 -13.35 -20.12
N GLY A 178 -57.96 -14.26 -19.17
CA GLY A 178 -58.68 -13.97 -17.93
C GLY A 178 -57.95 -12.98 -17.02
N LEU A 179 -56.61 -13.07 -16.94
CA LEU A 179 -55.79 -12.13 -16.18
C LEU A 179 -55.81 -10.74 -16.80
N LYS A 180 -55.71 -10.62 -18.13
CA LYS A 180 -55.81 -9.33 -18.83
C LYS A 180 -57.16 -8.65 -18.58
N GLN A 181 -58.25 -9.40 -18.71
CA GLN A 181 -59.59 -8.85 -18.49
C GLN A 181 -59.79 -8.38 -17.03
N ARG A 182 -59.31 -9.15 -16.04
CA ARG A 182 -59.37 -8.75 -14.63
C ARG A 182 -58.45 -7.57 -14.31
N LEU A 183 -57.30 -7.47 -14.98
CA LEU A 183 -56.39 -6.33 -14.82
C LEU A 183 -57.03 -5.05 -15.35
N ASP A 184 -57.66 -5.11 -16.53
CA ASP A 184 -58.37 -3.98 -17.12
C ASP A 184 -59.55 -3.53 -16.23
N GLU A 185 -60.29 -4.47 -15.65
CA GLU A 185 -61.38 -4.17 -14.72
C GLU A 185 -60.87 -3.52 -13.41
N LEU A 186 -59.72 -4.00 -12.89
CA LEU A 186 -59.07 -3.40 -11.73
C LEU A 186 -58.53 -2.00 -12.01
N ILE A 187 -57.95 -1.78 -13.19
CA ILE A 187 -57.49 -0.45 -13.63
C ILE A 187 -58.68 0.50 -13.74
N TYR A 188 -59.78 0.07 -14.36
CA TYR A 188 -60.99 0.87 -14.50
C TYR A 188 -61.60 1.23 -13.12
N MET A 189 -61.71 0.25 -12.21
CA MET A 189 -62.16 0.51 -10.84
C MET A 189 -61.22 1.44 -10.06
N ALA A 190 -59.91 1.29 -10.23
CA ALA A 190 -58.92 2.14 -9.56
C ALA A 190 -59.01 3.59 -10.08
N GLN A 191 -59.17 3.79 -11.39
CA GLN A 191 -59.38 5.10 -12.00
C GLN A 191 -60.66 5.76 -11.49
N ASN A 192 -61.80 5.05 -11.50
CA ASN A 192 -63.06 5.59 -10.98
C ASN A 192 -62.98 5.94 -9.49
N ARG A 193 -62.25 5.16 -8.68
CA ARG A 193 -62.05 5.49 -7.25
C ARG A 193 -61.14 6.70 -7.09
N LEU A 194 -60.06 6.80 -7.87
CA LEU A 194 -59.18 7.97 -7.88
C LEU A 194 -59.95 9.25 -8.24
N GLU A 195 -60.79 9.19 -9.26
CA GLU A 195 -61.65 10.31 -9.67
C GLU A 195 -62.65 10.68 -8.57
N ALA A 196 -63.36 9.71 -7.98
CA ALA A 196 -64.28 9.97 -6.86
C ALA A 196 -63.57 10.56 -5.63
N THR A 197 -62.34 10.11 -5.33
CA THR A 197 -61.53 10.71 -4.25
C THR A 197 -61.06 12.13 -4.61
N ALA A 198 -60.68 12.37 -5.87
CA ALA A 198 -60.27 13.69 -6.33
C ALA A 198 -61.42 14.70 -6.29
N ASP A 199 -62.64 14.28 -6.62
CA ASP A 199 -63.85 15.10 -6.49
C ASP A 199 -64.18 15.39 -5.03
N THR A 200 -64.06 14.40 -4.15
CA THR A 200 -64.29 14.59 -2.72
C THR A 200 -63.28 15.57 -2.12
N VAL A 201 -62.00 15.44 -2.47
CA VAL A 201 -60.94 16.35 -2.05
C VAL A 201 -61.17 17.76 -2.62
N SER A 202 -61.51 17.87 -3.91
CA SER A 202 -61.78 19.16 -4.57
C SER A 202 -62.99 19.88 -3.98
N ASN A 203 -64.06 19.15 -3.66
CA ASN A 203 -65.25 19.70 -3.01
C ASN A 203 -64.95 20.10 -1.56
N SER A 204 -64.15 19.31 -0.84
CA SER A 204 -63.69 19.66 0.51
C SER A 204 -62.82 20.91 0.50
N LEU A 205 -61.87 21.01 -0.45
CA LEU A 205 -61.02 22.19 -0.59
C LEU A 205 -61.84 23.43 -0.94
N ARG A 206 -62.75 23.33 -1.92
CA ARG A 206 -63.67 24.44 -2.26
C ARG A 206 -64.50 24.86 -1.05
N SER A 207 -65.07 23.92 -0.30
CA SER A 207 -65.81 24.22 0.92
C SER A 207 -64.94 24.93 1.95
N GLN A 208 -63.70 24.47 2.14
CA GLN A 208 -62.76 25.07 3.09
C GLN A 208 -62.31 26.47 2.65
N THR A 209 -62.03 26.67 1.36
CA THR A 209 -61.71 27.99 0.79
C THR A 209 -62.90 28.95 0.92
N THR A 210 -64.13 28.49 0.70
CA THR A 210 -65.33 29.33 0.84
C THR A 210 -65.56 29.72 2.30
N ALA A 211 -65.36 28.78 3.24
CA ALA A 211 -65.44 29.05 4.67
C ALA A 211 -64.34 30.01 5.14
N PHE A 212 -63.12 29.87 4.60
CA PHE A 212 -62.01 30.78 4.89
C PHE A 212 -62.25 32.18 4.36
N GLN A 213 -62.74 32.32 3.12
CA GLN A 213 -63.11 33.60 2.54
C GLN A 213 -64.20 34.29 3.37
N ALA A 214 -65.26 33.56 3.77
CA ALA A 214 -66.30 34.09 4.64
C ALA A 214 -65.77 34.50 6.03
N SER A 215 -64.71 33.85 6.53
CA SER A 215 -64.05 34.24 7.77
C SER A 215 -63.27 35.55 7.60
N ILE A 216 -62.57 35.73 6.48
CA ILE A 216 -61.86 36.98 6.15
C ILE A 216 -62.86 38.13 6.03
N ASP A 217 -63.97 37.92 5.32
CA ASP A 217 -64.97 38.96 5.11
C ASP A 217 -65.60 39.40 6.45
N ARG A 218 -65.92 38.44 7.34
CA ARG A 218 -66.41 38.74 8.71
C ARG A 218 -65.36 39.42 9.57
N GLN A 219 -64.08 39.08 9.42
CA GLN A 219 -62.99 39.71 10.15
C GLN A 219 -62.78 41.16 9.68
N MET A 220 -62.88 41.43 8.38
CA MET A 220 -62.80 42.78 7.83
C MET A 220 -64.02 43.62 8.24
N GLU A 221 -65.21 43.03 8.25
CA GLU A 221 -66.45 43.71 8.68
C GLU A 221 -66.46 44.01 10.19
N ALA A 222 -65.92 43.10 11.01
CA ALA A 222 -65.68 43.34 12.45
C ALA A 222 -64.61 44.41 12.70
N SER A 223 -63.55 44.43 11.89
CA SER A 223 -62.48 45.43 11.97
C SER A 223 -62.99 46.84 11.60
N ALA A 224 -63.88 46.94 10.60
CA ALA A 224 -64.50 48.20 10.19
C ALA A 224 -65.47 48.78 11.25
N MET A 225 -66.08 47.93 12.10
CA MET A 225 -66.93 48.37 13.22
C MET A 225 -66.12 48.84 14.44
N GLN A 226 -64.98 48.23 14.73
CA GLN A 226 -64.10 48.63 15.85
C GLN A 226 -63.29 49.91 15.57
N GLN A 227 -63.10 50.27 14.30
CA GLN A 227 -62.31 51.43 13.91
C GLN A 227 -63.06 52.76 14.07
N ARG A 228 -64.39 52.76 14.27
CA ARG A 228 -65.16 54.02 14.44
C ARG A 228 -65.08 54.66 15.83
N ASP A 229 -64.64 53.92 16.86
CA ASP A 229 -64.68 54.41 18.26
C ASP A 229 -63.29 54.65 18.89
N ALA A 230 -62.17 54.42 18.18
CA ALA A 230 -60.82 54.43 18.78
C ALA A 230 -59.70 55.10 17.95
N GLU A 231 -60.02 56.00 17.01
CA GLU A 231 -59.05 56.59 16.07
C GLU A 231 -58.06 57.64 16.64
N GLY A 232 -58.11 57.96 17.93
CA GLY A 232 -57.22 58.99 18.51
C GLY A 232 -55.87 58.49 19.05
N GLY A 233 -55.80 57.28 19.60
CA GLY A 233 -54.65 56.83 20.42
C GLY A 233 -53.75 55.77 19.78
N LEU A 234 -54.34 54.83 19.05
CA LEU A 234 -53.64 53.62 18.58
C LEU A 234 -52.64 53.89 17.44
N ALA A 235 -52.91 54.90 16.60
CA ALA A 235 -52.04 55.26 15.48
C ALA A 235 -50.69 55.83 15.94
N ALA A 236 -50.63 56.46 17.12
CA ALA A 236 -49.39 56.95 17.70
C ALA A 236 -48.54 55.81 18.27
N GLU A 237 -49.16 54.84 18.95
CA GLU A 237 -48.46 53.68 19.51
C GLU A 237 -47.96 52.72 18.44
N PHE A 238 -48.72 52.50 17.37
CA PHE A 238 -48.32 51.64 16.26
C PHE A 238 -47.16 52.24 15.45
N ASN A 239 -47.19 53.55 15.16
CA ASN A 239 -46.06 54.23 14.51
C ASN A 239 -44.80 54.20 15.37
N LYS A 240 -44.94 54.30 16.69
CA LYS A 240 -43.82 54.16 17.63
C LYS A 240 -43.23 52.74 17.59
N ALA A 241 -44.07 51.71 17.59
CA ALA A 241 -43.62 50.31 17.51
C ALA A 241 -42.87 49.99 16.20
N ILE A 242 -43.33 50.53 15.06
CA ILE A 242 -42.62 50.38 13.78
C ILE A 242 -41.26 51.08 13.79
N GLN A 243 -41.17 52.28 14.37
CA GLN A 243 -39.91 52.99 14.48
C GLN A 243 -38.91 52.27 15.39
N ASP A 244 -39.38 51.70 16.50
CA ASP A 244 -38.54 50.93 17.43
C ASP A 244 -38.05 49.62 16.78
N LEU A 245 -38.89 48.91 16.03
CA LEU A 245 -38.48 47.73 15.25
C LEU A 245 -37.46 48.09 14.17
N GLY A 246 -37.63 49.23 13.49
CA GLY A 246 -36.67 49.73 12.50
C GLY A 246 -35.29 50.02 13.12
N ARG A 247 -35.26 50.60 14.33
CA ARG A 247 -34.00 50.84 15.07
C ARG A 247 -33.35 49.54 15.51
N GLU A 248 -34.12 48.56 15.97
CA GLU A 248 -33.59 47.26 16.40
C GLU A 248 -33.01 46.47 15.23
N MET A 249 -33.66 46.49 14.07
CA MET A 249 -33.15 45.86 12.85
C MET A 249 -31.85 46.52 12.36
N GLN A 250 -31.75 47.86 12.40
CA GLN A 250 -30.52 48.58 12.08
C GLN A 250 -29.39 48.24 13.06
N ALA A 251 -29.68 48.17 14.36
CA ALA A 251 -28.70 47.78 15.38
C ALA A 251 -28.24 46.33 15.21
N SER A 252 -29.14 45.42 14.87
CA SER A 252 -28.82 44.02 14.57
C SER A 252 -27.95 43.89 13.31
N SER A 253 -28.26 44.65 12.25
CA SER A 253 -27.45 44.69 11.02
C SER A 253 -26.03 45.18 11.31
N ALA A 254 -25.88 46.30 12.04
CA ALA A 254 -24.58 46.82 12.44
C ALA A 254 -23.78 45.83 13.31
N LYS A 255 -24.47 45.04 14.15
CA LYS A 255 -23.82 43.99 14.95
C LYS A 255 -23.35 42.82 14.10
N ALA A 256 -24.12 42.41 13.10
CA ALA A 256 -23.74 41.35 12.15
C ALA A 256 -22.53 41.77 11.30
N GLU A 257 -22.53 43.00 10.78
CA GLU A 257 -21.40 43.56 10.02
C GLU A 257 -20.12 43.62 10.87
N ASN A 258 -20.23 44.05 12.14
CA ASN A 258 -19.11 44.05 13.07
C ASN A 258 -18.58 42.64 13.37
N GLN A 259 -19.45 41.64 13.52
CA GLN A 259 -19.04 40.26 13.72
C GLN A 259 -18.34 39.68 12.48
N GLN A 260 -18.86 39.95 11.29
CA GLN A 260 -18.24 39.56 10.03
C GLN A 260 -16.85 40.22 9.87
N GLY A 261 -16.72 41.51 10.19
CA GLY A 261 -15.44 42.21 10.19
C GLY A 261 -14.43 41.63 11.18
N MET A 262 -14.87 41.19 12.36
CA MET A 262 -14.01 40.53 13.35
C MET A 262 -13.51 39.16 12.83
N LEU A 263 -14.40 38.36 12.22
CA LEU A 263 -14.02 37.06 11.68
C LEU A 263 -13.01 37.19 10.54
N LEU A 264 -13.19 38.16 9.63
CA LEU A 264 -12.24 38.42 8.56
C LEU A 264 -10.86 38.84 9.09
N ARG A 265 -10.80 39.70 10.12
CA ARG A 265 -9.53 40.06 10.77
C ARG A 265 -8.86 38.86 11.43
N LYS A 266 -9.63 38.02 12.11
CA LYS A 266 -9.12 36.79 12.73
C LYS A 266 -8.57 35.82 11.69
N GLN A 267 -9.25 35.72 10.54
CA GLN A 267 -8.77 34.93 9.41
C GLN A 267 -7.45 35.48 8.87
N GLU A 268 -7.36 36.80 8.61
CA GLU A 268 -6.15 37.46 8.12
C GLU A 268 -4.95 37.27 9.07
N ASP A 269 -5.18 37.36 10.39
CA ASP A 269 -4.13 37.11 11.39
C ASP A 269 -3.68 35.65 11.42
N SER A 270 -4.61 34.71 11.19
CA SER A 270 -4.29 33.29 11.10
C SER A 270 -3.49 32.96 9.83
N GLU A 271 -3.83 33.56 8.70
CA GLU A 271 -3.11 33.44 7.43
C GLU A 271 -1.69 34.01 7.57
N ARG A 272 -1.53 35.20 8.15
CA ARG A 272 -0.21 35.79 8.45
C ARG A 272 0.65 34.92 9.36
N THR A 273 0.02 34.20 10.29
CA THR A 273 0.71 33.28 11.20
C THR A 273 1.15 32.00 10.48
N ILE A 274 0.29 31.47 9.60
CA ILE A 274 0.60 30.30 8.77
C ILE A 274 1.73 30.65 7.79
N SER A 275 1.66 31.77 7.08
CA SER A 275 2.70 32.23 6.16
C SER A 275 4.07 32.36 6.84
N ARG A 276 4.12 32.99 8.03
CA ARG A 276 5.36 33.07 8.83
C ARG A 276 5.91 31.70 9.22
N LYS A 277 5.05 30.75 9.59
CA LYS A 277 5.49 29.37 9.91
C LYS A 277 6.01 28.63 8.67
N ILE A 278 5.39 28.83 7.51
CA ILE A 278 5.85 28.25 6.25
C ILE A 278 7.23 28.82 5.89
N GLU A 279 7.43 30.14 5.96
CA GLU A 279 8.72 30.79 5.73
C GLU A 279 9.80 30.25 6.69
N GLU A 280 9.50 30.14 7.98
CA GLU A 280 10.42 29.58 8.98
C GLU A 280 10.79 28.11 8.66
N LEU A 281 9.82 27.30 8.24
CA LEU A 281 10.06 25.91 7.85
C LEU A 281 10.91 25.81 6.57
N VAL A 282 10.67 26.66 5.58
CA VAL A 282 11.47 26.72 4.34
C VAL A 282 12.93 27.04 4.66
N VAL A 283 13.18 28.03 5.53
CA VAL A 283 14.54 28.36 5.98
C VAL A 283 15.19 27.18 6.71
N LYS A 284 14.47 26.53 7.65
CA LYS A 284 14.99 25.36 8.37
C LYS A 284 15.30 24.17 7.45
N ILE A 285 14.49 23.95 6.42
CA ILE A 285 14.72 22.91 5.41
C ILE A 285 15.95 23.27 4.57
N GLY A 286 16.09 24.53 4.17
CA GLY A 286 17.29 25.05 3.49
C GLY A 286 18.56 24.79 4.30
N ASP A 287 18.60 25.23 5.56
CA ASP A 287 19.75 25.03 6.46
C ASP A 287 20.09 23.55 6.69
N ARG A 288 19.06 22.68 6.69
CA ARG A 288 19.28 21.23 6.82
C ARG A 288 19.84 20.64 5.53
N SER A 289 19.33 21.08 4.37
CA SER A 289 19.82 20.67 3.06
C SER A 289 21.28 21.08 2.87
N ASP A 290 21.64 22.31 3.23
CA ASP A 290 23.01 22.82 3.11
C ASP A 290 23.98 22.04 4.01
N ARG A 291 23.58 21.73 5.26
CA ARG A 291 24.38 20.88 6.15
C ARG A 291 24.56 19.46 5.62
N MET A 292 23.52 18.89 4.98
CA MET A 292 23.61 17.57 4.37
C MET A 292 24.52 17.58 3.14
N ALA A 293 24.43 18.62 2.31
CA ALA A 293 25.30 18.80 1.15
C ALA A 293 26.77 18.96 1.58
N GLU A 294 27.04 19.71 2.65
CA GLU A 294 28.39 19.89 3.19
C GLU A 294 28.93 18.58 3.78
N HIS A 295 28.10 17.81 4.49
CA HIS A 295 28.48 16.49 4.99
C HIS A 295 28.81 15.51 3.85
N LEU A 296 28.00 15.49 2.78
CA LEU A 296 28.26 14.65 1.60
C LEU A 296 29.55 15.07 0.91
N ARG A 297 29.80 16.38 0.76
CA ARG A 297 31.06 16.91 0.21
C ARG A 297 32.26 16.47 1.05
N GLY A 298 32.19 16.62 2.37
CA GLY A 298 33.25 16.20 3.29
C GLY A 298 33.51 14.69 3.26
N SER A 299 32.46 13.87 3.20
CA SER A 299 32.58 12.42 3.08
C SER A 299 33.24 12.01 1.76
N LEU A 300 32.80 12.58 0.63
CA LEU A 300 33.39 12.28 -0.68
C LEU A 300 34.86 12.71 -0.76
N GLN A 301 35.20 13.85 -0.16
CA GLN A 301 36.59 14.31 -0.08
C GLN A 301 37.45 13.35 0.74
N ALA A 302 36.97 12.88 1.89
CA ALA A 302 37.67 11.91 2.73
C ALA A 302 37.86 10.55 2.01
N ASP A 303 36.83 10.09 1.29
CA ASP A 303 36.90 8.86 0.49
C ASP A 303 37.92 9.00 -0.65
N MET A 304 37.94 10.14 -1.34
CA MET A 304 38.92 10.42 -2.40
C MET A 304 40.34 10.45 -1.86
N THR A 305 40.59 11.08 -0.71
CA THR A 305 41.90 11.06 -0.05
C THR A 305 42.33 9.64 0.33
N THR A 306 41.41 8.82 0.84
CA THR A 306 41.68 7.42 1.19
C THR A 306 42.00 6.60 -0.06
N MET A 307 41.28 6.83 -1.16
CA MET A 307 41.51 6.15 -2.44
C MET A 307 42.86 6.53 -3.06
N MET A 308 43.23 7.82 -3.00
CA MET A 308 44.56 8.28 -3.43
C MET A 308 45.66 7.60 -2.61
N SER A 309 45.55 7.59 -1.28
CA SER A 309 46.52 6.91 -0.41
C SER A 309 46.64 5.41 -0.70
N ARG A 310 45.51 4.72 -0.96
CA ARG A 310 45.54 3.30 -1.37
C ARG A 310 46.19 3.11 -2.74
N THR A 311 45.97 4.03 -3.67
CA THR A 311 46.58 4.00 -4.99
C THR A 311 48.10 4.17 -4.89
N ASP A 312 48.58 5.08 -4.04
CA ASP A 312 50.00 5.27 -3.79
C ASP A 312 50.66 4.01 -3.20
N ILE A 313 50.00 3.34 -2.25
CA ILE A 313 50.47 2.07 -1.68
C ILE A 313 50.54 0.99 -2.77
N ILE A 314 49.53 0.89 -3.65
CA ILE A 314 49.55 -0.08 -4.76
C ILE A 314 50.68 0.22 -5.72
N ILE A 315 50.90 1.49 -6.08
CA ILE A 315 52.00 1.92 -6.94
C ILE A 315 53.35 1.52 -6.31
N GLU A 316 53.54 1.76 -5.02
CA GLU A 316 54.79 1.41 -4.34
C GLU A 316 55.00 -0.12 -4.29
N ASN A 317 53.97 -0.89 -3.96
CA ASN A 317 54.04 -2.36 -3.99
C ASN A 317 54.37 -2.91 -5.39
N VAL A 318 53.79 -2.34 -6.45
CA VAL A 318 54.09 -2.72 -7.84
C VAL A 318 55.54 -2.36 -8.18
N ARG A 319 56.02 -1.20 -7.72
CA ARG A 319 57.40 -0.75 -7.91
C ARG A 319 58.40 -1.66 -7.19
N GLU A 320 58.15 -1.99 -5.93
CA GLU A 320 58.96 -2.92 -5.14
C GLU A 320 58.98 -4.31 -5.79
N GLY A 321 57.82 -4.84 -6.20
CA GLY A 321 57.73 -6.12 -6.91
C GLY A 321 58.49 -6.11 -8.24
N ALA A 322 58.44 -5.01 -8.99
CA ALA A 322 59.22 -4.85 -10.21
C ALA A 322 60.73 -4.80 -9.93
N HIS A 323 61.17 -4.18 -8.82
CA HIS A 323 62.56 -4.18 -8.39
C HIS A 323 63.03 -5.58 -7.98
N GLY A 324 62.25 -6.30 -7.17
CA GLY A 324 62.56 -7.68 -6.79
C GLY A 324 62.67 -8.63 -8.00
N ASN A 325 61.78 -8.48 -8.98
CA ASN A 325 61.86 -9.24 -10.23
C ASN A 325 63.12 -8.91 -11.03
N LYS A 326 63.53 -7.62 -11.09
CA LYS A 326 64.79 -7.23 -11.75
C LYS A 326 66.01 -7.86 -11.08
N GLU A 327 66.03 -7.90 -9.75
CA GLU A 327 67.10 -8.52 -8.97
C GLU A 327 67.15 -10.04 -9.20
N SER A 328 66.02 -10.73 -9.12
CA SER A 328 65.92 -12.16 -9.41
C SER A 328 66.38 -12.51 -10.83
N VAL A 329 66.01 -11.71 -11.83
CA VAL A 329 66.50 -11.88 -13.20
C VAL A 329 68.00 -11.63 -13.31
N ALA A 330 68.55 -10.66 -12.56
CA ALA A 330 69.98 -10.43 -12.52
C ALA A 330 70.73 -11.62 -11.89
N ASP A 331 70.19 -12.23 -10.83
CA ASP A 331 70.75 -13.42 -10.20
C ASP A 331 70.70 -14.64 -11.11
N LEU A 332 69.57 -14.87 -11.79
CA LEU A 332 69.46 -15.93 -12.80
C LEU A 332 70.50 -15.75 -13.92
N ARG A 333 70.76 -14.51 -14.35
CA ARG A 333 71.84 -14.22 -15.32
C ARG A 333 73.22 -14.54 -14.75
N ARG A 334 73.51 -14.21 -13.50
CA ARG A 334 74.78 -14.56 -12.83
C ARG A 334 74.97 -16.08 -12.76
N ILE A 335 73.95 -16.81 -12.34
CA ILE A 335 73.96 -18.28 -12.26
C ILE A 335 74.15 -18.88 -13.65
N ALA A 336 73.44 -18.38 -14.67
CA ALA A 336 73.58 -18.86 -16.04
C ALA A 336 75.01 -18.66 -16.58
N MET A 337 75.63 -17.50 -16.33
CA MET A 337 77.03 -17.24 -16.71
C MET A 337 77.99 -18.20 -16.00
N GLN A 338 77.81 -18.45 -14.71
CA GLN A 338 78.63 -19.39 -13.94
C GLN A 338 78.50 -20.83 -14.46
N VAL A 339 77.29 -21.26 -14.81
CA VAL A 339 77.05 -22.58 -15.42
C VAL A 339 77.75 -22.70 -16.78
N LEU A 340 77.66 -21.66 -17.62
CA LEU A 340 78.35 -21.64 -18.91
C LEU A 340 79.88 -21.70 -18.75
N GLU A 341 80.44 -21.00 -17.77
CA GLU A 341 81.87 -21.05 -17.44
C GLU A 341 82.30 -22.46 -17.00
N ASN A 342 81.53 -23.10 -16.12
CA ASN A 342 81.77 -24.48 -15.68
C ASN A 342 81.69 -25.48 -16.84
N VAL A 343 80.70 -25.34 -17.73
CA VAL A 343 80.55 -26.19 -18.91
C VAL A 343 81.75 -26.01 -19.85
N ASN A 344 82.18 -24.77 -20.08
CA ASN A 344 83.33 -24.48 -20.92
C ASN A 344 84.62 -25.08 -20.32
N GLY A 345 84.85 -24.91 -19.01
CA GLY A 345 85.98 -25.54 -18.31
C GLY A 345 85.96 -27.06 -18.41
N THR A 346 84.78 -27.68 -18.26
CA THR A 346 84.62 -29.14 -18.42
C THR A 346 84.90 -29.58 -19.85
N GLN A 347 84.46 -28.80 -20.86
CA GLN A 347 84.72 -29.07 -22.27
C GLN A 347 86.22 -28.96 -22.60
N GLU A 348 86.93 -28.01 -22.01
CA GLU A 348 88.38 -27.87 -22.15
C GLU A 348 89.13 -29.05 -21.53
N VAL A 349 88.75 -29.48 -20.32
CA VAL A 349 89.29 -30.69 -19.69
C VAL A 349 89.02 -31.93 -20.56
N ALA A 350 87.81 -32.07 -21.09
CA ALA A 350 87.46 -33.17 -21.99
C ALA A 350 88.30 -33.16 -23.28
N ARG A 351 88.51 -31.98 -23.89
CA ARG A 351 89.38 -31.82 -25.06
C ARG A 351 90.83 -32.19 -24.74
N ASN A 352 91.38 -31.70 -23.63
CA ASN A 352 92.73 -32.02 -23.18
C ASN A 352 92.91 -33.52 -22.94
N ASN A 353 91.93 -34.18 -22.31
CA ASN A 353 91.91 -35.63 -22.11
C ASN A 353 91.84 -36.39 -23.45
N SER A 354 91.02 -35.93 -24.39
CA SER A 354 90.95 -36.51 -25.74
C SER A 354 92.27 -36.39 -26.49
N SER A 355 92.95 -35.24 -26.40
CA SER A 355 94.29 -35.05 -27.01
C SER A 355 95.31 -36.01 -26.40
N ARG A 356 95.33 -36.15 -25.07
CA ARG A 356 96.20 -37.12 -24.38
C ARG A 356 95.91 -38.57 -24.79
N LEU A 357 94.65 -38.94 -24.97
CA LEU A 357 94.28 -40.28 -25.45
C LEU A 357 94.77 -40.50 -26.89
N MET A 358 94.72 -39.49 -27.76
CA MET A 358 95.31 -39.59 -29.11
C MET A 358 96.84 -39.75 -29.06
N GLU A 359 97.53 -39.01 -28.20
CA GLU A 359 98.99 -39.16 -28.00
C GLU A 359 99.35 -40.56 -27.50
N LEU A 360 98.62 -41.07 -26.50
CA LEU A 360 98.81 -42.42 -25.97
C LEU A 360 98.53 -43.49 -27.03
N ARG A 361 97.49 -43.31 -27.84
CA ARG A 361 97.20 -44.20 -28.96
C ARG A 361 98.33 -44.19 -29.99
N GLY A 362 98.81 -43.02 -30.38
CA GLY A 362 99.94 -42.90 -31.30
C GLY A 362 101.23 -43.54 -30.75
N ALA A 363 101.49 -43.40 -29.45
CA ALA A 363 102.61 -44.06 -28.79
C ALA A 363 102.44 -45.60 -28.78
N LEU A 364 101.22 -46.09 -28.55
CA LEU A 364 100.90 -47.51 -28.59
C LEU A 364 101.08 -48.08 -30.00
N ASP A 365 100.53 -47.42 -31.02
CA ASP A 365 100.67 -47.83 -32.43
C ASP A 365 102.16 -47.88 -32.82
N ALA A 366 102.95 -46.85 -32.45
CA ALA A 366 104.39 -46.84 -32.66
C ALA A 366 105.16 -47.93 -31.87
N SER A 367 104.61 -48.41 -30.75
CA SER A 367 105.17 -49.55 -30.01
C SER A 367 104.83 -50.89 -30.69
N MET A 368 103.60 -51.04 -31.20
CA MET A 368 103.18 -52.22 -31.95
C MET A 368 103.94 -52.35 -33.27
N ASP A 369 104.15 -51.25 -34.00
CA ASP A 369 104.97 -51.24 -35.22
C ASP A 369 106.43 -51.63 -34.93
N ARG A 370 106.98 -51.24 -33.77
CA ARG A 370 108.31 -51.70 -33.31
C ARG A 370 108.33 -53.19 -33.00
N ILE A 371 107.27 -53.74 -32.42
CA ILE A 371 107.13 -55.19 -32.18
C ILE A 371 106.98 -55.94 -33.51
N ALA A 372 106.23 -55.40 -34.47
CA ALA A 372 106.01 -56.02 -35.77
C ALA A 372 107.26 -55.95 -36.68
N SER A 373 108.05 -54.88 -36.60
CA SER A 373 109.29 -54.70 -37.39
C SER A 373 110.51 -55.42 -36.80
N ASN A 374 110.56 -55.64 -35.48
CA ASN A 374 111.53 -56.53 -34.84
C ASN A 374 110.99 -57.97 -34.85
N GLY A 375 111.19 -58.68 -35.96
CA GLY A 375 110.72 -60.05 -36.15
C GLY A 375 110.89 -60.96 -34.93
N LEU A 376 109.80 -61.68 -34.61
CA LEU A 376 109.70 -62.70 -33.57
C LEU A 376 110.95 -63.60 -33.49
N PRO A 377 111.73 -63.59 -32.40
CA PRO A 377 112.53 -64.75 -32.04
C PRO A 377 111.56 -65.85 -31.60
N SER A 378 111.42 -66.87 -32.44
CA SER A 378 110.79 -68.14 -32.10
C SER A 378 111.52 -68.77 -30.91
N GLY A 379 110.98 -68.60 -29.72
CA GLY A 379 111.52 -69.17 -28.48
C GLY A 379 110.40 -69.37 -27.46
N SER A 380 109.80 -70.56 -27.49
CA SER A 380 109.08 -71.13 -26.37
C SER A 380 110.03 -71.27 -25.18
N ASP A 381 109.75 -70.58 -24.06
CA ASP A 381 109.83 -71.12 -22.70
C ASP A 381 109.69 -70.00 -21.64
N HIS A 382 109.12 -70.42 -20.51
CA HIS A 382 108.99 -69.73 -19.21
C HIS A 382 107.89 -68.69 -18.99
N LEU A 383 106.81 -69.19 -18.36
CA LEU A 383 106.32 -68.76 -17.03
C LEU A 383 106.97 -67.48 -16.47
N GLN A 384 106.15 -66.48 -16.11
CA GLN A 384 105.88 -66.09 -14.71
C GLN A 384 105.13 -64.75 -14.68
N ALA A 385 103.89 -64.79 -14.20
CA ALA A 385 103.07 -63.61 -13.93
C ALA A 385 103.69 -62.77 -12.80
N PRO A 386 103.61 -61.42 -12.88
CA PRO A 386 103.56 -60.58 -11.70
C PRO A 386 102.15 -59.99 -11.57
N LEU A 387 101.44 -60.41 -10.52
CA LEU A 387 100.37 -59.65 -9.88
C LEU A 387 100.94 -58.28 -9.48
N MET A 388 100.67 -57.26 -10.29
CA MET A 388 100.87 -55.86 -9.92
C MET A 388 99.58 -55.34 -9.30
N GLN A 389 99.58 -55.39 -7.98
CA GLN A 389 98.65 -54.82 -7.04
C GLN A 389 98.62 -53.30 -7.23
N ASN A 390 97.70 -52.81 -8.07
CA ASN A 390 97.41 -51.37 -8.13
C ASN A 390 96.54 -51.02 -6.92
N GLN A 391 97.20 -50.42 -5.93
CA GLN A 391 96.59 -49.77 -4.79
C GLN A 391 95.58 -48.74 -5.27
N TYR A 392 94.34 -48.95 -4.85
CA TYR A 392 93.37 -47.90 -4.64
C TYR A 392 94.02 -46.73 -3.89
N GLN A 393 94.12 -45.58 -4.53
CA GLN A 393 94.28 -44.31 -3.84
C GLN A 393 93.06 -43.44 -4.19
N ASN A 394 91.97 -43.77 -3.49
CA ASN A 394 90.91 -42.83 -3.20
C ASN A 394 91.55 -41.61 -2.52
N GLN A 395 91.71 -40.51 -3.23
CA GLN A 395 91.75 -39.19 -2.61
C GLN A 395 90.30 -38.74 -2.40
N SER A 396 89.74 -39.24 -1.30
CA SER A 396 88.68 -38.57 -0.57
C SER A 396 89.32 -37.48 0.28
N ASP A 397 89.16 -36.22 -0.13
CA ASP A 397 89.23 -34.99 0.69
C ASP A 397 88.81 -33.85 -0.25
N SER A 398 87.57 -33.37 -0.27
CA SER A 398 86.94 -32.58 0.78
C SER A 398 85.46 -32.39 0.36
N ALA A 399 84.48 -32.85 1.14
CA ALA A 399 83.86 -32.09 2.22
C ALA A 399 83.66 -30.60 1.86
N SER A 400 82.47 -30.25 1.37
CA SER A 400 81.50 -29.41 2.11
C SER A 400 80.41 -28.83 1.20
N GLN A 401 79.18 -28.95 1.70
CA GLN A 401 78.02 -28.07 1.50
C GLN A 401 76.82 -28.59 0.69
N HIS A 402 75.88 -29.06 1.52
CA HIS A 402 74.44 -28.77 1.46
C HIS A 402 73.57 -29.47 0.41
N SER A 403 72.97 -30.56 0.88
CA SER A 403 71.52 -30.80 0.83
C SER A 403 70.72 -29.52 0.56
N LEU A 404 69.93 -29.51 -0.51
CA LEU A 404 68.57 -28.94 -0.60
C LEU A 404 67.93 -29.32 -1.95
N LEU A 405 67.74 -30.63 -2.17
CA LEU A 405 66.72 -31.15 -3.08
C LEU A 405 65.46 -31.38 -2.25
N SER A 406 64.77 -30.30 -1.90
CA SER A 406 63.41 -30.34 -1.34
C SER A 406 62.80 -28.95 -1.38
N MET A 407 62.14 -28.60 -2.48
CA MET A 407 61.10 -27.57 -2.60
C MET A 407 60.60 -27.61 -4.06
N GLY A 408 59.34 -27.74 -4.40
CA GLY A 408 58.12 -27.95 -3.63
C GLY A 408 57.03 -28.34 -4.62
N GLN A 409 56.18 -29.28 -4.22
CA GLN A 409 54.90 -29.52 -4.89
C GLN A 409 54.11 -28.20 -4.90
N ALA A 410 53.60 -27.83 -6.06
CA ALA A 410 52.60 -26.79 -6.22
C ALA A 410 51.33 -27.24 -5.49
N ASN A 411 51.19 -26.83 -4.24
CA ASN A 411 49.98 -27.00 -3.45
C ASN A 411 49.12 -25.75 -3.62
N PHE A 412 48.01 -25.91 -4.34
CA PHE A 412 46.90 -24.96 -4.37
C PHE A 412 46.26 -24.93 -2.97
N GLY A 413 46.59 -23.92 -2.17
CA GLY A 413 45.84 -23.48 -1.00
C GLY A 413 45.98 -21.96 -0.93
N GLY A 414 44.93 -21.15 -1.06
CA GLY A 414 43.68 -21.30 -0.34
C GLY A 414 43.79 -20.81 1.11
N SER A 415 44.62 -19.79 1.38
CA SER A 415 44.67 -19.12 2.68
C SER A 415 43.88 -17.81 2.65
N SER A 416 42.59 -17.94 2.93
CA SER A 416 41.80 -16.88 3.56
C SER A 416 42.32 -16.69 4.99
N GLN A 417 43.30 -15.81 5.18
CA GLN A 417 43.61 -15.32 6.51
C GLN A 417 42.56 -14.27 6.90
N GLY A 418 41.75 -14.65 7.88
CA GLY A 418 40.91 -13.74 8.63
C GLY A 418 41.78 -12.67 9.26
N ALA A 419 41.58 -11.44 8.80
CA ALA A 419 41.94 -10.25 9.54
C ALA A 419 41.07 -10.21 10.80
N GLN A 420 41.61 -10.71 11.93
CA GLN A 420 41.25 -10.21 13.25
C GLN A 420 41.80 -8.79 13.37
N GLY A 421 41.08 -7.84 12.77
CA GLY A 421 41.23 -6.42 13.03
C GLY A 421 40.24 -6.03 14.12
N ASN A 422 40.77 -5.68 15.29
CA ASN A 422 40.07 -4.98 16.36
C ASN A 422 39.22 -3.82 15.81
N PHE A 423 37.91 -4.02 15.73
CA PHE A 423 36.93 -2.95 15.73
C PHE A 423 36.36 -2.86 17.14
N ASP A 424 37.13 -2.21 18.01
CA ASP A 424 36.64 -1.71 19.28
C ASP A 424 36.67 -0.17 19.19
N ARG A 425 35.61 0.46 19.74
CA ARG A 425 35.18 1.88 19.62
C ARG A 425 34.17 2.19 18.51
N SER A 426 32.93 1.75 18.75
CA SER A 426 31.76 2.56 18.43
C SER A 426 31.84 3.91 19.17
N PRO A 427 31.59 5.06 18.52
CA PRO A 427 31.17 6.25 19.24
C PRO A 427 29.75 6.01 19.75
N GLY A 428 29.56 6.23 21.05
CA GLY A 428 28.33 5.96 21.76
C GLY A 428 27.12 6.62 21.13
N TYR A 429 26.02 5.87 21.11
CA TYR A 429 24.68 6.40 21.00
C TYR A 429 24.49 7.48 22.07
N HIS A 430 24.42 8.74 21.65
CA HIS A 430 23.82 9.77 22.48
C HIS A 430 22.37 9.35 22.76
N ARG A 431 22.11 9.04 24.04
CA ARG A 431 20.79 9.02 24.63
C ARG A 431 20.03 10.27 24.18
N ASN A 432 18.90 10.06 23.50
CA ASN A 432 17.87 11.08 23.43
C ASN A 432 17.51 11.48 24.88
N PRO A 433 17.53 12.78 25.23
CA PRO A 433 17.00 13.21 26.49
C PRO A 433 15.50 12.91 26.50
N ILE A 434 15.09 12.14 27.50
CA ILE A 434 13.70 12.01 27.92
C ILE A 434 13.19 13.44 28.17
N VAL A 435 12.35 13.92 27.26
CA VAL A 435 11.58 15.15 27.43
C VAL A 435 10.59 14.88 28.56
N LYS A 436 10.91 15.39 29.75
CA LYS A 436 9.94 15.48 30.84
C LYS A 436 8.78 16.37 30.36
N PRO A 437 7.51 16.01 30.63
CA PRO A 437 6.39 16.90 30.37
C PRO A 437 6.55 18.14 31.25
N GLN A 438 6.80 19.29 30.63
CA GLN A 438 6.72 20.58 31.29
C GLN A 438 5.25 20.91 31.51
N ASP A 439 4.88 21.06 32.78
CA ASP A 439 3.62 21.62 33.26
C ASP A 439 3.23 22.88 32.48
N ARG A 440 2.24 22.75 31.61
CA ARG A 440 1.45 23.87 31.09
C ARG A 440 0.28 24.12 32.04
N SER A 441 0.58 24.71 33.19
CA SER A 441 -0.43 25.39 34.01
C SER A 441 0.16 26.70 34.53
N LYS A 442 0.11 27.76 33.72
CA LYS A 442 0.21 29.17 34.16
C LYS A 442 0.19 30.12 32.97
N TYR A 443 -1.01 30.40 32.47
CA TYR A 443 -1.45 31.71 31.95
C TYR A 443 -2.98 31.61 32.05
N GLY A 444 -3.66 32.18 33.05
CA GLY A 444 -3.59 33.58 33.42
C GLY A 444 -4.66 34.32 32.63
N LEU A 445 -5.94 34.04 32.93
CA LEU A 445 -7.08 34.86 32.50
C LEU A 445 -6.87 36.26 33.12
N GLN A 446 -6.45 37.23 32.31
CA GLN A 446 -6.64 38.64 32.62
C GLN A 446 -7.96 39.07 32.02
N THR A 447 -8.98 39.11 32.89
CA THR A 447 -10.21 39.85 32.69
C THR A 447 -9.88 41.35 32.75
N MET A 448 -9.96 42.04 31.62
CA MET A 448 -10.15 43.49 31.60
C MET A 448 -11.65 43.73 31.49
N GLY A 449 -12.22 44.25 32.56
CA GLY A 449 -13.56 44.81 32.59
C GLY A 449 -13.56 46.31 32.33
N SER A 450 -14.75 46.78 31.96
CA SER A 450 -15.28 48.15 31.95
C SER A 450 -14.85 49.06 30.80
#